data_AF-A0A966NLZ2-F1
#
_entry.id   AF-A0A966NLZ2-F1
#
_cell.length_a   1.000
_cell.length_b   1.000
_cell.length_c   1.000
_cell.angle_alpha   90.00
_cell.angle_beta   90.00
_cell.angle_gamma   90.00
#
_symmetry.space_group_name_H-M   'P 1'
#
loop_
_entity.id
_entity.type
_entity.pdbx_description
1 polymer ?
#
loop_
_entity_poly.entity_id
_entity_poly.type
_entity_poly.pdbx_seq_one_letter_code
_entity_poly.pdbx_strand_id
1 'polypeptide(L)' 'MPGGPELWIIVALVVVLFGGSRLPKIARNLGRAQGELKKGLAEGNADVNKDGGKDAKPESGTTSPSA' A
#
# COMPACT_ATOMS: atom_id res chain seq x y z
N MET A 1 -1.57 -28.67 18.79
CA MET A 1 -1.41 -27.30 18.27
C MET A 1 0.08 -26.99 18.29
N PRO A 2 0.79 -26.97 17.14
CA PRO A 2 2.20 -26.59 17.11
C PRO A 2 2.30 -25.08 17.37
N GLY A 3 2.43 -24.69 18.62
CA GLY A 3 2.63 -23.30 19.05
C GLY A 3 3.84 -23.11 19.96
N GLY A 4 4.57 -24.20 20.21
CA GLY A 4 5.71 -24.23 21.11
C GLY A 4 7.05 -24.09 20.39
N PRO A 5 8.13 -24.63 20.98
CA PRO A 5 9.48 -24.59 20.44
C PRO A 5 9.62 -25.15 19.02
N GLU A 6 8.72 -26.02 18.55
CA GLU A 6 8.78 -26.56 17.18
C GLU A 6 8.72 -25.48 16.10
N LEU A 7 7.95 -24.41 16.29
CA LEU A 7 7.89 -23.33 15.28
C LEU A 7 9.25 -22.60 15.17
N TRP A 8 9.93 -22.39 16.29
CA TRP A 8 11.25 -21.77 16.30
C TRP A 8 12.30 -22.64 15.59
N ILE A 9 12.21 -23.96 15.74
CA ILE A 9 13.09 -24.91 15.04
C ILE A 9 12.87 -24.83 13.52
N ILE A 10 11.61 -24.76 13.07
CA ILE A 10 11.28 -24.63 11.64
C ILE A 10 11.82 -23.32 11.09
N VAL A 11 11.62 -22.20 11.80
CA VAL A 11 12.16 -20.89 11.39
C VAL A 11 13.69 -20.93 11.33
N ALA A 12 14.35 -21.53 12.33
CA ALA A 12 15.80 -21.68 12.34
C ALA A 12 16.29 -22.48 11.13
N LEU A 13 15.62 -23.58 10.79
CA LEU A 13 15.96 -24.41 9.63
C LEU A 13 15.83 -23.62 8.31
N VAL A 14 14.74 -22.86 8.15
CA VAL A 14 14.55 -21.98 6.99
C VAL A 14 15.65 -20.92 6.92
N VAL A 15 16.01 -20.30 8.04
CA VAL A 15 17.10 -19.31 8.11
C VAL A 15 18.45 -19.93 7.74
N VAL A 16 18.72 -21.17 8.13
CA VAL A 16 19.96 -21.89 7.78
C VAL A 16 20.03 -22.21 6.28
N LEU A 17 18.93 -22.72 5.70
CA LEU A 17 18.88 -23.08 4.28
C LEU A 17 18.94 -21.87 3.35
N PHE A 18 18.24 -20.80 3.69
CA PHE A 18 18.16 -19.59 2.86
C PHE A 18 19.21 -18.53 3.23
N GLY A 19 19.79 -18.61 4.43
CA GLY A 19 20.68 -17.62 5.02
C GLY A 19 19.92 -16.43 5.62
N GLY A 20 20.36 -15.96 6.79
CA GLY A 20 19.73 -14.84 7.52
C GLY A 20 19.64 -13.53 6.74
N SER A 21 20.43 -13.36 5.67
CA SER A 21 20.39 -12.17 4.82
C SER A 21 19.33 -12.21 3.71
N ARG A 22 18.75 -13.37 3.38
CA ARG A 22 17.81 -13.50 2.24
C ARG A 22 16.36 -13.22 2.61
N LEU A 23 15.92 -13.64 3.79
CA LEU A 23 14.62 -13.28 4.36
C LEU A 23 14.35 -11.76 4.36
N PRO A 24 15.23 -10.90 4.89
CA PRO A 24 15.00 -9.45 4.88
C PRO A 24 15.08 -8.83 3.48
N LYS A 25 15.89 -9.40 2.57
CA LYS A 25 15.95 -8.95 1.16
C LYS A 25 14.65 -9.24 0.43
N ILE A 26 14.09 -10.44 0.58
CA ILE A 26 12.80 -10.81 -0.03
C ILE A 26 11.69 -9.94 0.54
N ALA A 27 11.62 -9.78 1.87
CA ALA A 27 10.62 -8.93 2.52
C ALA A 27 10.70 -7.47 2.04
N ARG A 28 11.91 -6.93 1.91
CA ARG A 28 12.12 -5.55 1.44
C ARG A 28 11.76 -5.35 -0.03
N ASN A 29 12.12 -6.30 -0.90
CA ASN A 29 11.77 -6.24 -2.33
C ASN A 29 10.27 -6.44 -2.53
N LEU A 30 9.66 -7.41 -1.84
CA LEU A 30 8.22 -7.66 -1.88
C LEU A 30 7.43 -6.48 -1.33
N GLY A 31 7.89 -5.87 -0.23
CA GLY A 31 7.25 -4.69 0.36
C GLY A 31 7.27 -3.48 -0.57
N ARG A 32 8.37 -3.25 -1.30
CA ARG A 32 8.44 -2.21 -2.34
C ARG A 32 7.47 -2.50 -3.48
N ALA A 33 7.47 -3.72 -4.02
CA ALA A 33 6.56 -4.13 -5.09
C ALA A 33 5.09 -4.00 -4.67
N GLN A 34 4.73 -4.42 -3.45
CA GLN A 34 3.39 -4.23 -2.91
C GLN A 34 3.04 -2.74 -2.70
N GLY A 35 3.99 -1.91 -2.30
CA GLY A 35 3.81 -0.46 -2.16
C GLY A 35 3.53 0.22 -3.49
N GLU A 36 4.32 -0.08 -4.52
CA GLU A 36 4.14 0.43 -5.88
C GLU A 36 2.81 -0.05 -6.48
N LEU A 37 2.43 -1.33 -6.26
CA LEU A 37 1.14 -1.86 -6.68
C LEU A 37 -0.03 -1.12 -6.00
N LYS A 38 0.02 -0.93 -4.68
CA LYS A 38 -1.03 -0.19 -3.94
C LYS A 38 -1.16 1.25 -4.45
N LYS A 39 -0.02 1.91 -4.73
CA LYS A 39 0.01 3.27 -5.28
C LYS A 39 -0.61 3.30 -6.68
N GLY A 40 -0.22 2.41 -7.58
CA GLY A 40 -0.78 2.32 -8.93
C GLY A 40 -2.28 2.01 -8.94
N LEU A 41 -2.76 1.13 -8.04
CA LEU A 41 -4.19 0.87 -7.88
C LEU A 41 -4.95 2.10 -7.35
N ALA A 42 -4.38 2.84 -6.39
CA ALA A 42 -5.01 4.06 -5.86
C ALA A 42 -5.06 5.18 -6.92
N GLU A 43 -4.00 5.36 -7.70
CA GLU A 43 -3.94 6.32 -8.80
C GLU A 43 -4.92 5.94 -9.92
N GLY A 44 -4.95 4.68 -10.34
CA GLY A 44 -5.91 4.20 -11.34
C GLY A 44 -7.38 4.37 -10.92
N ASN A 45 -7.71 4.13 -9.64
CA ASN A 45 -9.06 4.40 -9.12
C ASN A 45 -9.37 5.91 -9.05
N ALA A 46 -8.38 6.75 -8.77
CA ALA A 46 -8.55 8.19 -8.72
C ALA A 46 -8.73 8.81 -10.12
N ASP A 47 -8.08 8.26 -11.14
CA ASP A 47 -8.21 8.70 -12.54
C ASP A 47 -9.58 8.32 -13.11
N VAL A 48 -10.09 7.12 -12.79
CA VAL A 48 -11.46 6.71 -13.17
C VAL A 48 -12.53 7.63 -12.55
N ASN A 49 -12.27 8.20 -11.37
CA ASN A 49 -13.18 9.15 -10.72
C ASN A 49 -13.05 10.59 -11.27
N LYS A 50 -11.88 10.97 -11.79
CA LYS A 50 -11.63 12.32 -12.32
C LYS A 50 -12.05 12.53 -13.78
N ASP A 51 -12.21 11.48 -14.57
CA ASP A 51 -12.75 11.58 -15.95
C ASP A 51 -14.29 11.63 -16.00
N GLY A 52 -14.99 11.35 -14.89
CA GLY A 52 -16.46 11.39 -14.80
C GLY A 52 -17.06 12.68 -14.22
N GLY A 53 -16.28 13.74 -14.01
CA GLY A 53 -16.77 14.91 -13.28
C GLY A 53 -15.88 16.14 -13.38
N LYS A 54 -15.79 16.73 -14.56
CA LYS A 54 -15.29 18.10 -14.74
C LYS A 54 -16.33 19.00 -15.42
N ASP A 55 -17.55 19.00 -14.90
CA ASP A 55 -18.52 20.07 -15.13
C ASP A 55 -19.25 20.40 -13.82
N ALA A 56 -18.54 21.04 -12.91
CA ALA A 56 -19.15 21.85 -11.85
C ALA A 56 -18.10 22.82 -11.32
N LYS A 57 -17.93 23.93 -12.04
CA LYS A 57 -17.36 25.16 -11.53
C LYS A 57 -18.46 25.85 -10.72
N PRO A 58 -18.36 26.02 -9.39
CA PRO A 58 -19.03 27.11 -8.72
C PRO A 58 -18.03 28.26 -8.68
N GLU A 59 -18.08 29.04 -9.75
CA GLU A 59 -17.90 30.47 -9.63
C GLU A 59 -19.03 31.02 -8.75
N SER A 60 -18.69 31.37 -7.52
CA SER A 60 -19.51 32.27 -6.69
C SER A 60 -18.60 33.38 -6.19
N GLY A 61 -18.34 34.32 -7.11
CA GLY A 61 -18.10 35.69 -6.71
C GLY A 61 -19.43 36.32 -6.34
N THR A 62 -19.42 37.06 -5.23
CA THR A 62 -20.22 38.28 -5.02
C THR A 62 -21.73 38.16 -5.15
N THR A 63 -22.41 38.01 -4.02
CA THR A 63 -23.46 38.98 -3.63
C THR A 63 -23.34 39.29 -2.14
N SER A 64 -23.41 40.59 -1.87
CA SER A 64 -23.04 41.32 -0.66
C SER A 64 -24.21 41.34 0.37
N PRO A 65 -24.25 42.29 1.32
CA PRO A 65 -24.26 42.11 2.77
C PRO A 65 -25.66 42.24 3.43
N SER A 66 -25.77 41.94 4.73
CA SER A 66 -26.74 42.54 5.66
C SER A 66 -26.27 42.16 7.07
N ALA A 67 -25.70 43.10 7.83
CA ALA A 67 -26.40 44.06 8.68
C ALA A 67 -26.93 43.39 9.96
#